data_AF-A0ABD2FGG5-F1
#
_entry.id   AF-A0ABD2FGG5-F1
#
_cell.length_a   1.000
_cell.length_b   1.000
_cell.length_c   1.000
_cell.angle_alpha   90.00
_cell.angle_beta   90.00
_cell.angle_gamma   90.00
#
_symmetry.space_group_name_H-M   'P 1'
#
loop_
_entity.id
_entity.type
_entity.pdbx_description
1 polymer ?
#
loop_
_entity_poly.entity_id
_entity_poly.type
_entity_poly.pdbx_seq_one_letter_code
_entity_poly.pdbx_strand_id
1 'polypeptide(L)'
;MVTLRNLNVIRDPNVRRDVTPDTPTFFHYPSTARPPYKALPDNVVFREFIWERLKDADVDPSAPPYDSLQTYAFEGSGSVAESLSSLESLSTDSDQNYDYLSNWGPRFKKLADLYGNSDGTSVFS
;
A
#
# COMPACT_ATOMS: atom_id res chain seq x y z
N MET A 1 15.14 -3.26 -16.52
CA MET A 1 14.09 -2.58 -15.73
C MET A 1 13.44 -1.55 -16.62
N VAL A 2 12.14 -1.68 -16.89
CA VAL A 2 11.37 -0.76 -17.73
C VAL A 2 10.76 0.28 -16.80
N THR A 3 11.09 1.55 -16.99
CA THR A 3 10.47 2.63 -16.21
C THR A 3 9.05 2.83 -16.71
N LEU A 4 8.07 2.65 -15.81
CA LEU A 4 6.68 2.92 -16.14
C LEU A 4 6.52 4.44 -16.30
N ARG A 5 6.07 4.83 -17.51
CA ARG A 5 5.49 6.12 -17.95
C ARG A 5 6.37 7.38 -17.83
N ASN A 6 6.23 8.24 -18.85
CA ASN A 6 6.89 9.54 -18.98
C ASN A 6 6.64 10.45 -17.76
N LEU A 7 7.68 10.73 -16.98
CA LEU A 7 7.65 11.69 -15.86
C LEU A 7 7.34 13.13 -16.29
N ASN A 8 7.44 13.46 -17.57
CA ASN A 8 7.08 14.80 -18.06
C ASN A 8 5.59 15.12 -17.94
N VAL A 9 4.73 14.13 -17.66
CA VAL A 9 3.29 14.34 -17.35
C VAL A 9 3.06 14.74 -15.89
N ILE A 10 4.06 14.62 -15.01
CA ILE A 10 3.95 14.89 -13.56
C ILE A 10 3.93 16.41 -13.25
N ARG A 11 4.15 17.27 -14.24
CA ARG A 11 4.34 18.72 -14.03
C ARG A 11 3.19 19.63 -14.45
N ASP A 12 1.99 19.09 -14.66
CA ASP A 12 0.81 19.94 -14.68
C ASP A 12 -0.04 19.69 -13.43
N PRO A 13 0.27 20.36 -12.30
CA PRO A 13 -0.62 20.39 -11.13
C PRO A 13 -2.00 21.02 -11.44
N ASN A 14 -2.18 21.54 -12.66
CA ASN A 14 -3.37 22.22 -13.13
C ASN A 14 -4.36 21.32 -13.89
N VAL A 15 -4.06 20.03 -14.10
CA VAL A 15 -5.03 19.09 -14.70
C VAL A 15 -5.60 18.21 -13.60
N ARG A 16 -6.48 18.78 -12.78
CA ARG A 16 -7.36 17.96 -11.94
C ARG A 16 -8.13 17.03 -12.87
N ARG A 17 -7.96 15.73 -12.69
CA ARG A 17 -8.78 14.72 -13.39
C ARG A 17 -10.04 14.53 -12.57
N ASP A 18 -10.93 15.50 -12.71
CA ASP A 18 -12.26 15.48 -12.11
C ASP A 18 -12.97 14.21 -12.58
N VAL A 19 -13.34 13.38 -11.62
CA VAL A 19 -14.19 12.21 -11.81
C VAL A 19 -15.61 12.70 -11.59
N THR A 20 -16.30 12.95 -12.69
CA THR A 20 -17.76 13.02 -12.65
C THR A 20 -18.25 11.64 -12.19
N PRO A 21 -19.15 11.55 -11.19
CA PRO A 21 -19.80 10.28 -10.91
C PRO A 21 -20.42 9.81 -12.23
N ASP A 22 -20.03 8.62 -12.71
CA ASP A 22 -20.65 8.00 -13.88
C ASP A 22 -22.13 7.85 -13.56
N THR A 23 -22.90 8.84 -13.95
CA THR A 23 -24.34 8.80 -13.88
C THR A 23 -24.72 8.12 -15.18
N PRO A 24 -24.96 6.79 -15.20
CA PRO A 24 -25.69 6.26 -16.31
C PRO A 24 -26.99 7.06 -16.33
N THR A 25 -27.48 7.36 -17.52
CA THR A 25 -28.65 8.14 -17.93
C THR A 25 -29.99 7.75 -17.24
N PHE A 26 -29.96 7.52 -15.92
CA PHE A 26 -30.91 6.79 -15.07
C PHE A 26 -31.36 7.59 -13.88
N PHE A 27 -30.76 8.75 -13.58
CA PHE A 27 -31.55 9.81 -12.98
C PHE A 27 -32.49 10.35 -14.06
N HIS A 28 -33.48 9.54 -14.43
CA HIS A 28 -34.81 10.09 -14.62
C HIS A 28 -35.00 10.99 -13.40
N TYR A 29 -34.97 12.30 -13.60
CA TYR A 29 -35.75 13.17 -12.72
C TYR A 29 -37.06 12.43 -12.58
N PRO A 30 -37.43 11.93 -11.38
CA PRO A 30 -38.78 11.44 -11.23
C PRO A 30 -39.62 12.61 -11.70
N SER A 31 -40.31 12.42 -12.82
CA SER A 31 -41.41 13.28 -13.18
C SER A 31 -42.42 13.01 -12.08
N THR A 32 -42.19 13.62 -10.91
CA THR A 32 -43.11 13.60 -9.80
C THR A 32 -44.37 14.17 -10.42
N ALA A 33 -45.35 13.30 -10.57
CA ALA A 33 -46.65 13.67 -11.10
C ALA A 33 -47.08 14.91 -10.32
N ARG A 34 -47.23 16.03 -11.06
CA ARG A 34 -47.51 17.35 -10.49
C ARG A 34 -48.59 17.20 -9.42
N PRO A 35 -48.39 17.72 -8.19
CA PRO A 35 -49.53 18.01 -7.35
C PRO A 35 -50.45 18.92 -8.18
N PRO A 36 -51.76 18.66 -8.23
CA PRO A 36 -52.66 19.57 -8.91
C PRO A 36 -52.60 20.90 -8.15
N TYR A 37 -51.85 21.88 -8.69
CA TYR A 37 -51.83 23.27 -8.21
C TYR A 37 -53.20 23.90 -8.50
N LYS A 38 -54.26 23.37 -7.89
CA LYS A 38 -55.64 23.80 -8.08
C LYS A 38 -56.10 24.43 -6.78
N ALA A 39 -55.72 25.69 -6.51
CA ALA A 39 -56.47 26.64 -5.65
C ALA A 39 -55.73 27.96 -5.29
N LEU A 40 -54.48 28.20 -5.67
CA LEU A 40 -53.75 29.42 -5.27
C LEU A 40 -53.67 30.47 -6.39
N PRO A 41 -53.59 31.78 -6.08
CA PRO A 41 -53.34 32.81 -7.08
C PRO A 41 -52.06 32.54 -7.87
N ASP A 42 -52.07 32.83 -9.17
CA ASP A 42 -51.05 32.42 -10.15
C ASP A 42 -49.62 32.84 -9.74
N ASN A 43 -49.49 34.02 -9.13
CA ASN A 43 -48.22 34.55 -8.62
C ASN A 43 -47.66 33.80 -7.41
N VAL A 44 -48.53 33.18 -6.60
CA VAL A 44 -48.13 32.39 -5.44
C VAL A 44 -47.67 31.01 -5.88
N VAL A 45 -48.39 30.40 -6.83
CA VAL A 45 -48.01 29.11 -7.44
C VAL A 45 -46.66 29.21 -8.16
N PHE A 46 -46.44 30.29 -8.93
CA PHE A 46 -45.17 30.49 -9.64
C PHE A 46 -43.99 30.66 -8.67
N ARG A 47 -44.20 31.39 -7.58
CA ARG A 47 -43.19 31.55 -6.52
C ARG A 47 -42.86 30.22 -5.86
N GLU A 48 -43.87 29.44 -5.48
CA GLU A 48 -43.67 28.12 -4.86
C GLU A 48 -42.95 27.15 -5.79
N PHE A 49 -43.28 27.15 -7.09
CA PHE A 49 -42.60 26.35 -8.11
C PHE A 49 -41.11 26.68 -8.21
N ILE A 50 -40.76 27.98 -8.25
CA ILE A 50 -39.35 28.39 -8.29
C ILE A 50 -38.62 27.97 -7.01
N TRP A 51 -39.25 28.15 -5.85
CA TRP A 51 -38.68 27.75 -4.56
C TRP A 51 -38.45 26.25 -4.46
N GLU A 52 -39.39 25.44 -4.94
CA GLU A 52 -39.25 23.98 -5.00
C GLU A 52 -38.06 23.58 -5.90
N ARG A 53 -37.97 24.15 -7.10
CA ARG A 53 -36.86 23.87 -8.04
C ARG A 53 -35.50 24.35 -7.55
N LEU A 54 -35.47 25.48 -6.86
CA LEU A 54 -34.24 25.99 -6.25
C LEU A 54 -33.76 25.03 -5.16
N LYS A 55 -34.68 24.58 -4.29
CA LYS A 55 -34.36 23.61 -3.24
C LYS A 55 -33.83 22.30 -3.80
N ASP A 56 -34.42 21.80 -4.88
CA ASP A 56 -33.93 20.59 -5.57
C ASP A 56 -32.54 20.78 -6.17
N ALA A 57 -32.26 21.96 -6.75
CA ALA A 57 -30.96 22.27 -7.33
C ALA A 57 -29.86 22.47 -6.27
N ASP A 58 -30.20 23.08 -5.12
CA ASP A 58 -29.26 23.35 -4.03
C ASP A 58 -28.74 22.08 -3.33
N VAL A 59 -29.46 20.96 -3.46
CA VAL A 59 -29.07 19.67 -2.87
C VAL A 59 -28.57 18.65 -3.90
N ASP A 60 -28.32 19.08 -5.14
CA ASP A 60 -27.87 18.22 -6.22
C ASP A 60 -26.43 17.69 -5.94
N PRO A 61 -26.25 16.38 -5.71
CA PRO A 61 -24.93 15.82 -5.42
C PRO A 61 -24.04 15.72 -6.68
N SER A 62 -24.60 15.94 -7.87
CA SER A 62 -23.83 16.03 -9.12
C SER A 62 -23.27 17.44 -9.36
N ALA A 63 -23.60 18.41 -8.50
CA ALA A 63 -23.01 19.75 -8.57
C ALA A 63 -21.52 19.70 -8.15
N PRO A 64 -20.64 20.50 -8.80
CA PRO A 64 -19.23 20.61 -8.42
C PRO A 64 -19.02 21.12 -6.97
N PRO A 65 -17.86 20.83 -6.34
CA PRO A 65 -16.64 20.26 -6.92
C PRO A 65 -16.64 18.73 -7.00
N TYR A 66 -16.11 18.19 -8.09
CA TYR A 66 -15.93 16.75 -8.26
C TYR A 66 -14.70 16.22 -7.52
N ASP A 67 -14.71 14.92 -7.24
CA ASP A 67 -13.54 14.21 -6.75
C ASP A 67 -12.46 14.18 -7.83
N SER A 68 -11.18 14.16 -7.44
CA SER A 68 -10.06 14.12 -8.39
C SER A 68 -9.16 12.92 -8.12
N LEU A 69 -8.70 12.25 -9.19
CA LEU A 69 -7.76 11.15 -9.07
C LEU A 69 -6.32 11.64 -9.18
N GLN A 70 -5.52 11.34 -8.17
CA GLN A 70 -4.07 11.53 -8.21
C GLN A 70 -3.39 10.18 -8.46
N THR A 71 -2.67 10.05 -9.58
CA THR A 71 -1.98 8.80 -9.89
C THR A 71 -0.53 8.86 -9.41
N TYR A 72 -0.18 7.98 -8.46
CA TYR A 72 1.19 7.82 -7.98
C TYR A 72 1.96 6.76 -8.78
N ALA A 73 3.22 7.03 -9.08
CA ALA A 73 4.06 6.24 -9.98
C ALA A 73 5.50 6.06 -9.51
N PHE A 74 5.85 6.68 -8.38
CA PHE A 74 7.24 6.77 -7.97
C PHE A 74 7.67 5.48 -7.29
N GLU A 75 8.59 4.76 -7.95
CA GLU A 75 9.12 3.48 -7.50
C GLU A 75 10.32 3.64 -6.55
N GLY A 76 10.89 4.85 -6.45
CA GLY A 76 12.15 5.09 -5.76
C GLY A 76 13.31 5.28 -6.73
N SER A 77 14.50 5.48 -6.18
CA SER A 77 15.74 5.76 -6.92
C SER A 77 16.60 4.53 -7.20
N GLY A 78 16.13 3.33 -6.85
CA GLY A 78 16.91 2.11 -7.00
C GLY A 78 18.17 2.07 -6.12
N SER A 79 18.09 2.57 -4.88
CA SER A 79 19.21 2.57 -3.95
C SER A 79 19.64 1.14 -3.60
N VAL A 80 20.95 0.91 -3.59
CA VAL A 80 21.54 -0.37 -3.15
C VAL A 80 21.39 -0.50 -1.64
N ALA A 81 21.04 -1.68 -1.14
CA ALA A 81 21.04 -1.96 0.29
C ALA A 81 22.49 -1.93 0.80
N GLU A 82 22.80 -1.00 1.71
CA GLU A 82 24.18 -0.70 2.14
C GLU A 82 24.87 -1.91 2.79
N SER A 83 24.19 -2.63 3.68
CA SER A 83 24.70 -3.86 4.30
C SER A 83 23.54 -4.69 4.84
N LEU A 84 23.62 -6.00 4.65
CA LEU A 84 22.70 -6.97 5.25
C LEU A 84 23.48 -7.83 6.25
N SER A 85 22.84 -8.19 7.36
CA SER A 85 23.44 -9.09 8.34
C SER A 85 23.65 -10.48 7.73
N SER A 86 24.83 -11.06 7.96
CA SER A 86 25.12 -12.44 7.57
C SER A 86 24.28 -13.42 8.40
N LEU A 87 23.75 -14.48 7.77
CA LEU A 87 22.99 -15.52 8.45
C LEU A 87 23.86 -16.39 9.38
N GLU A 88 25.17 -16.39 9.15
CA GLU A 88 26.18 -17.22 9.82
C GLU A 88 26.61 -16.66 11.19
N SER A 89 26.12 -15.49 11.61
CA SER A 89 26.40 -14.99 12.97
C SER A 89 25.65 -15.75 14.07
N LEU A 90 24.76 -16.68 13.70
CA LEU A 90 24.03 -17.58 14.60
C LEU A 90 24.52 -19.03 14.54
N SER A 91 25.36 -19.39 13.58
CA SER A 91 26.04 -20.70 13.59
C SER A 91 27.08 -20.65 14.67
N THR A 92 26.60 -20.97 15.88
CA THR A 92 27.32 -21.54 17.00
C THR A 92 28.77 -21.09 17.05
N ASP A 93 29.03 -20.18 17.98
CA ASP A 93 30.21 -20.28 18.84
C ASP A 93 30.21 -21.72 19.38
N SER A 94 30.60 -22.68 18.53
CA SER A 94 30.69 -24.07 18.91
C SER A 94 31.94 -24.04 19.75
N ASP A 95 31.75 -23.91 21.06
CA ASP A 95 32.71 -24.27 22.07
C ASP A 95 33.50 -25.43 21.48
N GLN A 96 34.81 -25.26 21.29
CA GLN A 96 35.74 -26.11 20.54
C GLN A 96 35.84 -27.52 21.15
N ASN A 97 34.71 -28.18 21.35
CA ASN A 97 34.48 -29.49 21.90
C ASN A 97 34.28 -30.42 20.70
N TYR A 98 35.21 -31.34 20.58
CA TYR A 98 35.27 -32.33 19.52
C TYR A 98 35.16 -33.76 20.05
N ASP A 99 34.56 -33.96 21.23
CA ASP A 99 34.44 -35.26 21.91
C ASP A 99 33.75 -36.32 21.03
N TYR A 100 32.84 -35.88 20.16
CA TYR A 100 32.13 -36.73 19.20
C TYR A 100 33.05 -37.42 18.18
N LEU A 101 34.26 -36.91 17.93
CA LEU A 101 35.24 -37.53 17.03
C LEU A 101 35.67 -38.92 17.53
N SER A 102 35.66 -39.14 18.85
CA SER A 102 35.99 -40.42 19.47
C SER A 102 35.02 -41.53 19.06
N ASN A 103 33.75 -41.17 18.78
CA ASN A 103 32.69 -42.11 18.44
C ASN A 103 32.55 -42.39 16.92
N TRP A 104 33.26 -41.66 16.05
CA TRP A 104 33.15 -41.83 14.59
C TRP A 104 33.96 -43.01 14.01
N GLY A 105 34.74 -43.68 14.85
CA GLY A 105 35.46 -44.91 14.51
C GLY A 105 36.91 -44.70 14.05
N PRO A 106 37.62 -45.78 13.68
CA PRO A 106 39.09 -45.79 13.61
C PRO A 106 39.69 -44.85 12.56
N ARG A 107 38.93 -44.50 11.51
CA ARG A 107 39.40 -43.52 10.50
C ARG A 107 39.54 -42.10 11.06
N PHE A 108 38.80 -41.78 12.11
CA PHE A 108 38.80 -40.47 12.75
C PHE A 108 39.67 -40.42 14.01
N LYS A 109 40.32 -41.53 14.39
CA LYS A 109 41.17 -41.62 15.57
C LYS A 109 42.23 -40.51 15.63
N LYS A 110 42.91 -40.24 14.51
CA LYS A 110 43.92 -39.18 14.45
C LYS A 110 43.34 -37.79 14.76
N LEU A 111 42.10 -37.52 14.34
CA LEU A 111 41.43 -36.25 14.66
C LEU A 111 40.94 -36.24 16.11
N ALA A 112 40.42 -37.36 16.62
CA ALA A 112 40.05 -37.49 18.03
C ALA A 112 41.26 -37.28 18.97
N ASP A 113 42.42 -37.84 18.63
CA ASP A 113 43.66 -37.68 19.39
C ASP A 113 44.16 -36.22 19.37
N LEU A 114 43.93 -35.49 18.27
CA LEU A 114 44.36 -34.09 18.12
C LEU A 114 43.42 -33.08 18.78
N TYR A 115 42.11 -33.36 18.82
CA TYR A 115 41.08 -32.38 19.22
C TYR A 115 40.25 -32.79 20.45
N GLY A 116 40.30 -34.05 20.90
CA GLY A 116 39.54 -34.56 22.05
C GLY A 116 40.27 -34.44 23.40
N ASN A 117 41.46 -33.86 23.43
CA ASN A 117 42.30 -33.75 24.63
C ASN A 117 42.33 -32.31 25.14
N SER A 118 41.16 -31.75 25.45
CA SER A 118 41.05 -30.47 26.16
C SER A 118 41.17 -30.69 27.67
N ASP A 119 42.33 -31.15 28.15
CA ASP A 119 42.72 -31.10 29.58
C ASP A 119 44.23 -31.33 29.76
N GLY A 120 44.96 -30.26 30.09
CA GLY A 120 46.16 -30.25 30.92
C GLY A 120 47.34 -31.16 30.58
N THR A 121 48.17 -30.80 29.60
CA THR A 121 49.58 -31.24 29.58
C THR A 121 50.47 -30.26 30.35
N SER A 122 50.21 -30.14 31.65
CA SER A 122 51.28 -29.90 32.62
C SER A 122 52.11 -31.19 32.72
N VAL A 123 53.04 -31.38 31.79
CA VAL A 123 53.99 -32.52 31.85
C VAL A 123 55.37 -32.05 31.40
N PHE A 124 55.88 -31.06 32.13
CA PHE A 124 57.31 -30.91 32.34
C PHE A 124 57.52 -30.61 33.83
N SER A 125 57.81 -31.66 34.60
CA SER A 125 58.50 -31.63 35.90
C SER A 125 59.57 -32.69 35.86
#